data_AF-A0A2C9KIY5-F1
#
_entry.id   AF-A0A2C9KIY5-F1
#
_cell.length_a   1.000
_cell.length_b   1.000
_cell.length_c   1.000
_cell.angle_alpha   90.00
_cell.angle_beta   90.00
_cell.angle_gamma   90.00
#
_symmetry.space_group_name_H-M   'P 1'
#
loop_
_entity.id
_entity.type
_entity.pdbx_description
1 polymer ?
#
loop_
_entity_poly.entity_id
_entity_poly.type
_entity_poly.pdbx_seq_one_letter_code
_entity_poly.pdbx_strand_id
1 'polypeptide(L)'
;MTINEIAIPPKVNITLDFKVTQIYITDSEDLVMVEINDNGELDVCIDLIDRKLKEQRSEFKSTNKECEAILCWVEYILTLVCFSISIVCLLVTLLTYLLFSVLRTVAGRNNMFLSGSLLMAQVSLLASLHISQPSILCQVIGVVTHFLWLWMFSWSFMCSYHMYHVFTANTPTYSAGSTTHGLRKSVCGSFVLPATAVIAVIVYSYWATQGRQVGYGNVMCYLDLPLFR
;
A
#
# COMPACT_ATOMS: atom_id res chain seq x y z
N MET A 1 -10.72 -10.05 77.89
CA MET A 1 -9.81 -10.82 77.00
C MET A 1 -9.86 -10.13 75.65
N THR A 2 -8.79 -9.43 75.31
CA THR A 2 -8.58 -8.71 74.06
C THR A 2 -8.25 -9.71 72.95
N ILE A 3 -8.97 -9.68 71.83
CA ILE A 3 -8.45 -10.15 70.55
C ILE A 3 -8.72 -9.04 69.54
N ASN A 4 -7.65 -8.27 69.29
CA ASN A 4 -7.45 -7.51 68.07
C ASN A 4 -7.32 -8.51 66.93
N GLU A 5 -8.21 -8.47 65.94
CA GLU A 5 -7.84 -8.85 64.57
C GLU A 5 -8.38 -7.80 63.61
N ILE A 6 -7.50 -6.88 63.25
CA ILE A 6 -7.62 -6.07 62.04
C ILE A 6 -7.43 -7.05 60.89
N ALA A 7 -8.51 -7.70 60.48
CA ALA A 7 -8.52 -8.58 59.31
C ALA A 7 -8.42 -7.69 58.06
N ILE A 8 -7.20 -7.52 57.57
CA ILE A 8 -6.93 -7.04 56.21
C ILE A 8 -7.71 -7.97 55.27
N PRO A 9 -8.63 -7.49 54.42
CA PRO A 9 -9.40 -8.38 53.55
C PRO A 9 -8.41 -9.17 52.67
N PRO A 10 -8.62 -10.48 52.47
CA PRO A 10 -7.77 -11.26 51.59
C PRO A 10 -7.74 -10.59 50.22
N LYS A 11 -6.54 -10.48 49.64
CA LYS A 11 -6.36 -9.92 48.28
C LYS A 11 -6.90 -10.96 47.29
N VAL A 12 -8.21 -10.97 47.09
CA VAL A 12 -8.91 -11.89 46.17
C VAL A 12 -8.64 -11.42 44.74
N ASN A 13 -8.21 -12.35 43.88
CA ASN A 13 -8.01 -12.09 42.46
C ASN A 13 -8.98 -12.97 41.68
N ILE A 14 -9.95 -12.36 41.00
CA ILE A 14 -10.91 -13.07 40.16
C ILE A 14 -10.47 -12.93 38.71
N THR A 15 -10.22 -14.06 38.06
CA THR A 15 -9.83 -14.13 36.64
C THR A 15 -10.99 -14.62 35.80
N LEU A 16 -11.51 -13.77 34.92
CA LEU A 16 -12.53 -14.14 33.93
C LEU A 16 -11.82 -14.48 32.61
N ASP A 17 -11.86 -15.75 32.22
CA ASP A 17 -11.26 -16.22 30.96
C ASP A 17 -12.31 -16.30 29.85
N PHE A 18 -12.20 -15.39 28.87
CA PHE A 18 -13.09 -15.32 27.70
C PHE A 18 -12.53 -16.05 26.47
N LYS A 19 -11.62 -17.04 26.64
CA LYS A 19 -10.89 -17.77 25.58
C LYS A 19 -9.95 -16.93 24.70
N VAL A 20 -10.23 -15.64 24.52
CA VAL A 20 -9.46 -14.69 23.71
C VAL A 20 -8.89 -13.55 24.56
N THR A 21 -9.45 -13.31 25.75
CA THR A 21 -9.05 -12.21 26.64
C THR A 21 -9.23 -12.64 28.09
N GLN A 22 -8.25 -12.36 28.94
CA GLN A 22 -8.32 -12.61 30.38
C GLN A 22 -8.49 -11.28 31.11
N ILE A 23 -9.55 -11.16 31.92
CA ILE A 23 -9.81 -9.97 32.75
C ILE A 23 -9.43 -10.29 34.19
N TYR A 24 -8.54 -9.48 34.77
CA TYR A 24 -8.12 -9.57 36.17
C TYR A 24 -8.89 -8.54 37.00
N ILE A 25 -9.59 -9.00 38.03
CA ILE A 25 -10.30 -8.16 39.00
C ILE A 25 -9.56 -8.31 40.34
N THR A 26 -8.76 -7.30 40.68
CA THR A 26 -7.90 -7.28 41.88
C THR A 26 -8.20 -6.14 42.85
N ASP A 27 -8.91 -5.11 42.39
CA ASP A 27 -9.17 -3.91 43.17
C ASP A 27 -10.36 -4.12 44.11
N SER A 28 -10.23 -3.65 45.35
CA SER A 28 -11.28 -3.79 46.37
C SER A 28 -12.59 -3.10 46.00
N GLU A 29 -12.54 -2.06 45.15
CA GLU A 29 -13.73 -1.38 44.63
C GLU A 29 -14.41 -2.18 43.52
N ASP A 30 -13.64 -2.92 42.73
CA ASP A 30 -14.15 -3.74 41.62
C ASP A 30 -14.74 -5.05 42.14
N LEU A 31 -14.25 -5.56 43.28
CA LEU A 31 -14.76 -6.76 43.94
C LEU A 31 -16.16 -6.57 44.56
N VAL A 32 -16.60 -5.33 44.80
CA VAL A 32 -17.97 -5.02 45.27
C VAL A 32 -19.00 -5.22 44.15
N MET A 33 -18.55 -5.22 42.88
CA MET A 33 -19.38 -5.40 41.69
C MET A 33 -19.44 -6.86 41.23
N VAL A 34 -19.10 -7.80 42.11
CA VAL A 34 -19.08 -9.24 41.84
C VAL A 34 -19.80 -9.99 42.97
N GLU A 35 -20.78 -10.80 42.61
CA GLU A 35 -21.59 -11.60 43.54
C GLU A 35 -21.55 -13.08 43.13
N ILE A 36 -21.51 -13.99 44.10
CA ILE A 36 -21.62 -15.43 43.85
C ILE A 36 -23.00 -15.87 44.33
N ASN A 37 -23.81 -16.32 43.39
CA ASN A 37 -25.16 -16.77 43.66
C ASN A 37 -25.15 -18.11 44.42
N ASP A 38 -26.23 -18.44 45.13
CA ASP A 38 -26.36 -19.68 45.93
C ASP A 38 -26.23 -20.96 45.07
N ASN A 39 -26.39 -20.82 43.75
CA ASN A 39 -26.22 -21.88 42.75
C ASN A 39 -24.75 -22.12 42.35
N GLY A 40 -23.80 -21.33 42.89
CA GLY A 40 -22.39 -21.35 42.50
C GLY A 40 -22.09 -20.62 41.17
N GLU A 41 -23.04 -19.80 40.69
CA GLU A 41 -22.87 -18.96 39.50
C GLU A 41 -22.25 -17.60 39.91
N LEU A 42 -21.37 -17.06 39.07
CA LEU A 42 -20.68 -15.79 39.31
C LEU A 42 -21.39 -14.67 38.54
N ASP A 43 -22.05 -13.79 39.27
CA ASP A 43 -22.73 -12.60 38.74
C ASP A 43 -21.77 -11.41 38.79
N VAL A 44 -21.51 -10.79 37.63
CA VAL A 44 -20.58 -9.66 37.49
C VAL A 44 -21.33 -8.48 36.87
N CYS A 45 -21.22 -7.28 37.46
CA CYS A 45 -21.84 -6.10 36.88
C CYS A 45 -21.28 -5.81 35.48
N ILE A 46 -22.18 -5.55 34.54
CA ILE A 46 -21.83 -5.28 33.14
C ILE A 46 -20.95 -4.04 32.97
N ASP A 47 -21.10 -3.04 33.85
CA ASP A 47 -20.31 -1.80 33.84
C ASP A 47 -18.83 -2.05 34.15
N LEU A 48 -18.53 -2.99 35.06
CA LEU A 48 -17.16 -3.36 35.38
C LEU A 48 -16.49 -4.06 34.19
N ILE A 49 -17.22 -4.99 33.55
CA ILE A 49 -16.76 -5.70 32.35
C ILE A 49 -16.51 -4.70 31.22
N ASP A 50 -17.44 -3.78 30.95
CA ASP A 50 -17.30 -2.77 29.90
C ASP A 50 -16.10 -1.84 30.14
N ARG A 51 -15.86 -1.43 31.40
CA ARG A 51 -14.71 -0.60 31.75
C ARG A 51 -13.38 -1.32 31.50
N LYS A 52 -13.21 -2.56 31.98
CA LYS A 52 -11.96 -3.32 31.77
C LYS A 52 -11.74 -3.67 30.29
N LEU A 53 -12.79 -3.97 29.54
CA LEU A 53 -12.71 -4.20 28.09
C LEU A 53 -12.32 -2.92 27.33
N LYS A 54 -12.81 -1.74 27.75
CA LYS A 54 -12.41 -0.45 27.18
C LYS A 54 -10.95 -0.12 27.45
N GLU A 55 -10.46 -0.36 28.67
CA GLU A 55 -9.05 -0.17 29.05
C GLU A 55 -8.13 -1.03 28.17
N GLN A 56 -8.37 -2.34 28.11
CA GLN A 56 -7.62 -3.28 27.26
C GLN A 56 -7.66 -2.90 25.77
N ARG A 57 -8.85 -2.52 25.27
CA ARG A 57 -9.01 -2.06 23.87
C ARG A 57 -8.20 -0.80 23.60
N SER A 58 -8.12 0.13 24.56
CA SER A 58 -7.38 1.38 24.42
C SER A 58 -5.86 1.14 24.39
N GLU A 59 -5.38 0.22 25.23
CA GLU A 59 -3.98 -0.18 25.31
C GLU A 59 -3.53 -0.87 24.02
N PHE A 60 -4.31 -1.86 23.54
CA PHE A 60 -4.05 -2.51 22.25
C PHE A 60 -4.10 -1.53 21.07
N LYS A 61 -5.01 -0.54 21.10
CA LYS A 61 -5.07 0.51 20.08
C LYS A 61 -3.86 1.43 20.13
N SER A 62 -3.31 1.71 21.31
CA SER A 62 -2.08 2.50 21.47
C SER A 62 -0.87 1.75 20.90
N THR A 63 -0.69 0.48 21.26
CA THR A 63 0.39 -0.37 20.76
C THR A 63 0.32 -0.54 19.23
N ASN A 64 -0.87 -0.76 18.67
CA ASN A 64 -1.02 -0.85 17.22
C ASN A 64 -0.71 0.48 16.53
N LYS A 65 -1.08 1.63 17.10
CA LYS A 65 -0.76 2.95 16.52
C LYS A 65 0.75 3.24 16.51
N GLU A 66 1.47 2.87 17.56
CA GLU A 66 2.93 3.04 17.61
C GLU A 66 3.62 2.07 16.64
N CYS A 67 3.18 0.82 16.56
CA CYS A 67 3.68 -0.16 15.60
C CYS A 67 3.39 0.28 14.15
N GLU A 68 2.19 0.80 13.89
CA GLU A 68 1.77 1.36 12.59
C GLU A 68 2.64 2.57 12.22
N ALA A 69 2.99 3.43 13.19
CA ALA A 69 3.91 4.53 12.96
C ALA A 69 5.33 4.03 12.62
N ILE A 70 5.89 3.10 13.40
CA ILE A 70 7.24 2.54 13.15
C ILE A 70 7.29 1.83 11.80
N LEU A 71 6.28 1.02 11.47
CA LEU A 71 6.16 0.34 10.17
C LEU A 71 6.12 1.36 9.03
N CYS A 72 5.31 2.42 9.15
CA CYS A 72 5.24 3.49 8.16
C CYS A 72 6.59 4.19 7.94
N TRP A 73 7.34 4.46 9.02
CA TRP A 73 8.69 5.02 8.92
C TRP A 73 9.68 4.08 8.22
N VAL A 74 9.62 2.78 8.53
CA VAL A 74 10.50 1.77 7.91
C VAL A 74 10.17 1.62 6.42
N GLU A 75 8.89 1.52 6.06
CA GLU A 75 8.42 1.47 4.67
C GLU A 75 8.87 2.70 3.89
N TYR A 76 8.76 3.88 4.47
CA TYR A 76 9.19 5.13 3.86
C TYR A 76 10.70 5.14 3.57
N ILE A 77 11.53 4.81 4.56
CA ILE A 77 12.99 4.79 4.40
C ILE A 77 13.42 3.75 3.37
N LEU A 78 12.85 2.55 3.43
CA LEU A 78 13.17 1.47 2.49
C LEU A 78 12.79 1.87 1.06
N THR A 79 11.60 2.45 0.88
CA THR A 79 11.12 2.97 -0.40
C THR A 79 12.09 4.01 -0.96
N LEU A 80 12.52 4.97 -0.14
CA LEU A 80 13.42 6.04 -0.54
C LEU A 80 14.80 5.51 -0.94
N VAL A 81 15.39 4.62 -0.16
CA VAL A 81 16.72 4.03 -0.45
C VAL A 81 16.66 3.16 -1.70
N CYS A 82 15.68 2.25 -1.80
CA CYS A 82 15.54 1.36 -2.93
C CYS A 82 15.28 2.11 -4.25
N PHE A 83 14.38 3.11 -4.24
CA PHE A 83 14.15 3.91 -5.44
C PHE A 83 15.36 4.77 -5.80
N SER A 84 16.08 5.33 -4.85
CA SER A 84 17.30 6.10 -5.14
C SER A 84 18.35 5.26 -5.87
N ILE A 85 18.62 4.05 -5.36
CA ILE A 85 19.54 3.11 -6.00
C ILE A 85 19.04 2.73 -7.40
N SER A 86 17.74 2.41 -7.52
CA SER A 86 17.13 2.03 -8.80
C SER A 86 17.24 3.14 -9.84
N ILE A 87 16.94 4.40 -9.47
CA ILE A 87 17.07 5.57 -10.33
C ILE A 87 18.50 5.71 -10.85
N VAL A 88 19.50 5.61 -9.99
CA VAL A 88 20.91 5.70 -10.40
C VAL A 88 21.26 4.60 -11.40
N CYS A 89 20.88 3.35 -11.14
CA CYS A 89 21.11 2.24 -12.06
C CYS A 89 20.41 2.43 -13.42
N LEU A 90 19.19 2.95 -13.42
CA LEU A 90 18.43 3.23 -14.65
C LEU A 90 19.07 4.35 -15.47
N LEU A 91 19.56 5.41 -14.81
CA LEU A 91 20.29 6.49 -15.47
C LEU A 91 21.58 5.97 -16.13
N VAL A 92 22.37 5.16 -15.41
CA VAL A 92 23.58 4.53 -15.97
C VAL A 92 23.23 3.65 -17.17
N THR A 93 22.14 2.89 -17.10
CA THR A 93 21.66 2.04 -18.19
C THR A 93 21.30 2.87 -19.43
N LEU A 94 20.53 3.95 -19.26
CA LEU A 94 20.17 4.85 -20.35
C LEU A 94 21.41 5.53 -20.96
N LEU A 95 22.33 6.02 -20.12
CA LEU A 95 23.60 6.60 -20.58
C LEU A 95 24.41 5.60 -21.40
N THR A 96 24.46 4.34 -20.97
CA THR A 96 25.16 3.27 -21.72
C THR A 96 24.55 3.10 -23.12
N TYR A 97 23.23 3.02 -23.25
CA TYR A 97 22.57 2.92 -24.57
C TYR A 97 22.70 4.19 -25.44
N LEU A 98 22.91 5.36 -24.83
CA LEU A 98 23.17 6.61 -25.54
C LEU A 98 24.61 6.67 -26.08
N LEU A 99 25.60 6.28 -25.27
CA LEU A 99 27.02 6.28 -25.62
C LEU A 99 27.38 5.17 -26.62
N PHE A 100 26.84 3.97 -26.44
CA PHE A 100 27.14 2.82 -27.29
C PHE A 100 26.04 2.61 -28.32
N SER A 101 26.19 3.27 -29.47
CA SER A 101 25.27 3.12 -30.62
C SER A 101 25.15 1.67 -31.10
N VAL A 102 26.19 0.84 -30.90
CA VAL A 102 26.21 -0.57 -31.28
C VAL A 102 25.19 -1.41 -30.48
N LEU A 103 24.80 -0.98 -29.27
CA LEU A 103 23.78 -1.65 -28.45
C LEU A 103 22.35 -1.24 -28.85
N ARG A 104 22.16 -0.28 -29.76
CA ARG A 104 20.86 0.25 -30.18
C ARG A 104 20.15 -0.64 -31.21
N THR A 105 20.06 -1.93 -30.91
CA THR A 105 19.25 -2.90 -31.66
C THR A 105 17.76 -2.68 -31.39
N VAL A 106 16.86 -3.40 -32.09
CA VAL A 106 15.41 -3.33 -31.82
C VAL A 106 15.09 -3.68 -30.37
N ALA A 107 15.73 -4.73 -29.83
CA ALA A 107 15.62 -5.10 -28.41
C ALA A 107 16.23 -4.05 -27.48
N GLY A 108 17.39 -3.48 -27.85
CA GLY A 108 18.03 -2.40 -27.08
C GLY A 108 17.15 -1.15 -26.98
N ARG A 109 16.51 -0.73 -28.07
CA ARG A 109 15.56 0.39 -28.09
C ARG A 109 14.33 0.13 -27.22
N ASN A 110 13.81 -1.10 -27.25
CA ASN A 110 12.69 -1.49 -26.40
C ASN A 110 13.05 -1.40 -24.90
N ASN A 111 14.25 -1.88 -24.54
CA ASN A 111 14.81 -1.72 -23.20
C ASN A 111 15.02 -0.25 -22.82
N MET A 112 15.45 0.62 -23.75
CA MET A 112 15.53 2.06 -23.46
C MET A 112 14.18 2.68 -23.11
N PHE A 113 13.10 2.33 -23.83
CA PHE A 113 11.75 2.81 -23.52
C PHE A 113 11.26 2.24 -22.18
N LEU A 114 11.50 0.95 -21.92
CA LEU A 114 11.18 0.33 -20.64
C LEU A 114 11.91 1.04 -19.48
N SER A 115 13.23 1.19 -19.56
CA SER A 115 14.02 1.88 -18.52
C SER A 115 13.58 3.33 -18.34
N GLY A 116 13.30 4.06 -19.43
CA GLY A 116 12.78 5.43 -19.37
C GLY A 116 11.39 5.51 -18.73
N SER A 117 10.50 4.58 -19.06
CA SER A 117 9.17 4.49 -18.44
C SER A 117 9.24 4.22 -16.94
N LEU A 118 10.09 3.28 -16.52
CA LEU A 118 10.27 2.93 -15.13
C LEU A 118 10.89 4.10 -14.35
N LEU A 119 11.87 4.79 -14.92
CA LEU A 119 12.46 5.99 -14.31
C LEU A 119 11.39 7.07 -14.07
N MET A 120 10.56 7.35 -15.07
CA MET A 120 9.49 8.35 -14.95
C MET A 120 8.46 7.93 -13.88
N ALA A 121 8.07 6.65 -13.85
CA ALA A 121 7.15 6.13 -12.84
C ALA A 121 7.72 6.25 -11.41
N GLN A 122 9.02 5.96 -11.23
CA GLN A 122 9.69 6.11 -9.93
C GLN A 122 9.75 7.58 -9.49
N VAL A 123 10.08 8.50 -10.39
CA VAL A 123 10.11 9.95 -10.08
C VAL A 123 8.72 10.46 -9.71
N SER A 124 7.69 10.08 -10.46
CA SER A 124 6.30 10.48 -10.15
C SER A 124 5.81 9.89 -8.83
N LEU A 125 6.20 8.66 -8.50
CA LEU A 125 5.88 8.07 -7.20
C LEU A 125 6.58 8.79 -6.06
N LEU A 126 7.86 9.14 -6.20
CA LEU A 126 8.56 9.97 -5.23
C LEU A 126 7.92 11.36 -5.09
N ALA A 127 7.45 11.96 -6.19
CA ALA A 127 6.72 13.22 -6.16
C ALA A 127 5.39 13.11 -5.39
N SER A 128 4.65 12.00 -5.56
CA SER A 128 3.44 11.70 -4.77
C SER A 128 3.72 11.63 -3.26
N LEU A 129 4.92 11.18 -2.85
CA LEU A 129 5.28 11.08 -1.43
C LEU A 129 5.61 12.46 -0.81
N HIS A 130 6.23 13.36 -1.58
CA HIS A 130 6.65 14.68 -1.08
C HIS A 130 5.53 15.73 -1.14
N ILE A 131 4.60 15.56 -2.07
CA ILE A 131 3.45 16.46 -2.24
C ILE A 131 2.29 15.84 -1.48
N SER A 132 2.11 16.21 -0.21
CA SER A 132 1.06 15.62 0.66
C SER A 132 -0.17 16.52 0.84
N GLN A 133 -0.26 17.64 0.12
CA GLN A 133 -1.36 18.60 0.29
C GLN A 133 -2.55 18.27 -0.62
N PRO A 134 -3.77 18.12 -0.07
CA PRO A 134 -4.99 17.87 -0.85
C PRO A 134 -5.26 19.08 -1.73
N SER A 135 -4.87 18.96 -2.99
CA SER A 135 -4.88 20.01 -3.99
C SER A 135 -5.13 19.39 -5.36
N ILE A 136 -5.52 20.21 -6.33
CA ILE A 136 -5.68 19.75 -7.72
C ILE A 136 -4.37 19.11 -8.23
N LEU A 137 -3.21 19.58 -7.74
CA LEU A 137 -1.90 19.01 -8.07
C LEU A 137 -1.76 17.57 -7.59
N CYS A 138 -2.18 17.27 -6.36
CA CYS A 138 -2.18 15.93 -5.78
C CYS A 138 -3.01 14.93 -6.61
N GLN A 139 -4.17 15.38 -7.07
CA GLN A 139 -5.06 14.59 -7.93
C GLN A 139 -4.42 14.34 -9.31
N VAL A 140 -3.86 15.37 -9.95
CA VAL A 140 -3.18 15.24 -11.24
C VAL A 140 -1.98 14.29 -11.13
N ILE A 141 -1.18 14.43 -10.08
CA ILE A 141 -0.03 13.56 -9.83
C ILE A 141 -0.49 12.12 -9.63
N GLY A 142 -1.56 11.87 -8.86
CA GLY A 142 -2.09 10.51 -8.69
C GLY A 142 -2.49 9.85 -10.01
N VAL A 143 -3.18 10.58 -10.90
CA VAL A 143 -3.55 10.09 -12.23
C VAL A 143 -2.32 9.84 -13.11
N VAL A 144 -1.36 10.78 -13.10
CA VAL A 144 -0.12 10.67 -13.88
C VAL A 144 0.71 9.49 -13.40
N THR A 145 0.89 9.32 -12.09
CA THR A 145 1.61 8.19 -11.49
C THR A 145 0.96 6.89 -11.92
N HIS A 146 -0.37 6.75 -11.80
CA HIS A 146 -1.07 5.54 -12.23
C HIS A 146 -0.86 5.25 -13.72
N PHE A 147 -1.00 6.25 -14.58
CA PHE A 147 -0.74 6.11 -16.01
C PHE A 147 0.70 5.63 -16.30
N LEU A 148 1.70 6.23 -15.64
CA LEU A 148 3.12 5.88 -15.84
C LEU A 148 3.46 4.46 -15.36
N TRP A 149 2.80 3.95 -14.33
CA TRP A 149 2.97 2.56 -13.90
C TRP A 149 2.40 1.58 -14.92
N LEU A 150 1.18 1.82 -15.42
CA LEU A 150 0.58 1.01 -16.49
C LEU A 150 1.37 1.09 -17.80
N TRP A 151 1.93 2.26 -18.07
CA TRP A 151 2.85 2.50 -19.17
C TRP A 151 4.05 1.56 -19.11
N MET A 152 4.72 1.51 -17.95
CA MET A 152 5.86 0.64 -17.70
C MET A 152 5.50 -0.83 -17.87
N PHE A 153 4.37 -1.28 -17.30
CA PHE A 153 3.90 -2.66 -17.49
C PHE A 153 3.65 -3.02 -18.95
N SER A 154 3.10 -2.08 -19.73
CA SER A 154 2.86 -2.29 -21.16
C SER A 154 4.18 -2.48 -21.92
N TRP A 155 5.21 -1.68 -21.62
CA TRP A 155 6.54 -1.86 -22.20
C TRP A 155 7.20 -3.17 -21.77
N SER A 156 7.04 -3.55 -20.50
CA SER A 156 7.57 -4.80 -19.96
C SER A 156 6.97 -6.00 -20.70
N PHE A 157 5.65 -6.00 -20.89
CA PHE A 157 4.95 -7.02 -21.67
C PHE A 157 5.46 -7.10 -23.12
N MET A 158 5.61 -5.95 -23.78
CA MET A 158 6.15 -5.90 -25.15
C MET A 158 7.59 -6.42 -25.23
N CYS A 159 8.45 -6.12 -24.26
CA CYS A 159 9.80 -6.69 -24.13
C CYS A 159 9.77 -8.21 -24.03
N SER A 160 8.95 -8.74 -23.12
CA SER A 160 8.83 -10.19 -22.93
C SER A 160 8.26 -10.88 -24.17
N TYR A 161 7.24 -10.29 -24.82
CA TYR A 161 6.67 -10.83 -26.05
C TYR A 161 7.68 -10.86 -27.19
N HIS A 162 8.46 -9.78 -27.36
CA HIS A 162 9.52 -9.71 -28.35
C HIS A 162 10.59 -10.80 -28.10
N MET A 163 11.03 -10.98 -26.85
CA MET A 163 11.97 -12.05 -26.50
C MET A 163 11.39 -13.43 -26.80
N TYR A 164 10.14 -13.69 -26.36
CA TYR A 164 9.46 -14.96 -26.62
C TYR A 164 9.41 -15.28 -28.11
N HIS A 165 9.01 -14.32 -28.95
CA HIS A 165 8.96 -14.50 -30.40
C HIS A 165 10.35 -14.75 -31.01
N VAL A 166 11.38 -14.02 -30.56
CA VAL A 166 12.76 -14.24 -31.03
C VAL A 166 13.28 -15.64 -30.70
N PHE A 167 12.92 -16.20 -29.54
CA PHE A 167 13.39 -17.53 -29.12
C PHE A 167 12.51 -18.68 -29.60
N THR A 168 11.23 -18.44 -29.91
CA THR A 168 10.26 -19.49 -30.27
C THR A 168 9.96 -19.54 -31.76
N ALA A 169 10.05 -18.42 -32.48
CA ALA A 169 9.80 -18.41 -33.92
C ALA A 169 11.10 -18.73 -34.67
N ASN A 170 11.14 -19.84 -35.40
CA ASN A 170 12.21 -20.19 -36.35
C ASN A 170 12.30 -19.24 -37.57
N THR A 171 11.61 -18.09 -37.53
CA THR A 171 11.57 -17.14 -38.65
C THR A 171 12.71 -16.13 -38.49
N PRO A 172 13.66 -16.06 -39.43
CA PRO A 172 14.68 -15.02 -39.43
C PRO A 172 14.04 -13.70 -39.87
N THR A 173 13.25 -13.08 -39.00
CA THR A 173 12.82 -11.69 -39.20
C THR A 173 13.96 -10.76 -38.87
N TYR A 174 15.00 -10.78 -39.71
CA TYR A 174 15.96 -9.71 -39.85
C TYR A 174 15.25 -8.57 -40.60
N SER A 175 14.37 -7.84 -39.90
CA SER A 175 13.70 -6.67 -40.49
C SER A 175 14.71 -5.51 -40.55
N ALA A 176 15.59 -5.57 -41.54
CA ALA A 176 16.54 -4.53 -41.91
C ALA A 176 15.91 -3.42 -42.78
N GLY A 177 14.58 -3.36 -42.92
CA GLY A 177 13.90 -2.33 -43.70
C GLY A 177 12.54 -2.00 -43.12
N SER A 178 12.34 -0.74 -42.72
CA SER A 178 11.13 -0.11 -42.12
C SER A 178 11.04 -0.02 -40.58
N THR A 179 12.19 -0.02 -39.90
CA THR A 179 12.38 0.07 -38.43
C THR A 179 11.60 1.19 -37.72
N THR A 180 11.22 2.26 -38.41
CA THR A 180 10.49 3.39 -37.83
C THR A 180 8.99 3.12 -37.69
N HIS A 181 8.39 2.38 -38.62
CA HIS A 181 6.94 2.18 -38.63
C HIS A 181 6.49 1.10 -37.63
N GLY A 182 7.27 0.02 -37.49
CA GLY A 182 7.03 -1.01 -36.47
C GLY A 182 7.19 -0.46 -35.05
N LEU A 183 8.22 0.35 -34.82
CA LEU A 183 8.43 0.97 -33.51
C LEU A 183 7.37 2.02 -33.19
N ARG A 184 6.95 2.86 -34.17
CA ARG A 184 5.86 3.82 -33.96
C ARG A 184 4.54 3.12 -33.62
N LYS A 185 4.23 2.01 -34.29
CA LYS A 185 3.05 1.19 -33.96
C LYS A 185 3.15 0.60 -32.56
N SER A 186 4.31 0.07 -32.17
CA SER A 186 4.53 -0.46 -30.82
C SER A 186 4.37 0.61 -29.75
N VAL A 187 5.00 1.78 -29.94
CA VAL A 187 4.86 2.93 -29.03
C VAL A 187 3.40 3.36 -28.90
N CYS A 188 2.69 3.49 -30.03
CA CYS A 188 1.29 3.90 -30.04
C CYS A 188 0.39 2.85 -29.36
N GLY A 189 0.62 1.56 -29.60
CA GLY A 189 -0.08 0.46 -28.91
C GLY A 189 0.17 0.47 -27.39
N SER A 190 1.42 0.73 -26.98
CA SER A 190 1.76 0.90 -25.57
C SER A 190 1.08 2.12 -24.93
N PHE A 191 0.61 3.12 -25.71
CA PHE A 191 -0.19 4.25 -25.20
C PHE A 191 -1.67 3.96 -25.04
N VAL A 192 -2.23 3.15 -25.94
CA VAL A 192 -3.66 2.87 -25.91
C VAL A 192 -4.03 2.07 -24.67
N LEU A 193 -3.26 1.02 -24.32
CA LEU A 193 -3.62 0.15 -23.20
C LEU A 193 -3.67 0.88 -21.84
N PRO A 194 -2.64 1.63 -21.40
CA PRO A 194 -2.68 2.41 -20.17
C PRO A 194 -3.76 3.48 -20.17
N ALA A 195 -3.94 4.18 -21.30
CA ALA A 195 -4.94 5.25 -21.40
C ALA A 195 -6.36 4.70 -21.24
N THR A 196 -6.68 3.58 -21.89
CA THR A 196 -8.00 2.94 -21.77
C THR A 196 -8.30 2.50 -20.34
N ALA A 197 -7.33 1.92 -19.64
CA ALA A 197 -7.48 1.51 -18.24
C ALA A 197 -7.72 2.72 -17.31
N VAL A 198 -6.93 3.80 -17.44
CA VAL A 198 -7.12 5.02 -16.63
C VAL A 198 -8.48 5.67 -16.91
N ILE A 199 -8.89 5.75 -18.19
CA ILE A 199 -10.20 6.27 -18.57
C ILE A 199 -11.31 5.42 -17.96
N ALA A 200 -11.20 4.10 -18.01
CA ALA A 200 -12.19 3.19 -17.42
C ALA A 200 -12.35 3.43 -15.90
N VAL A 201 -11.24 3.61 -15.18
CA VAL A 201 -11.26 3.92 -13.74
C VAL A 201 -11.89 5.27 -13.47
N ILE A 202 -11.54 6.32 -14.23
CA ILE A 202 -12.14 7.65 -14.07
C ILE A 202 -13.66 7.60 -14.34
N VAL A 203 -14.07 6.91 -15.41
CA VAL A 203 -15.48 6.74 -15.75
C VAL A 203 -16.20 6.00 -14.63
N TYR A 204 -15.68 4.86 -14.18
CA TYR A 204 -16.27 4.10 -13.08
C TYR A 204 -16.43 4.94 -11.80
N SER A 205 -15.38 5.67 -11.41
CA SER A 205 -15.43 6.57 -10.26
C SER A 205 -16.46 7.68 -10.44
N TYR A 206 -16.58 8.25 -11.64
CA TYR A 206 -17.56 9.28 -11.93
C TYR A 206 -19.00 8.77 -11.80
N TRP A 207 -19.27 7.57 -12.32
CA TRP A 207 -20.57 6.90 -12.21
C TRP A 207 -20.92 6.53 -10.77
N ALA A 208 -19.98 5.94 -10.04
CA ALA A 208 -20.18 5.49 -8.66
C ALA A 208 -20.44 6.65 -7.70
N THR A 209 -19.80 7.81 -7.92
CA THR A 209 -19.84 8.95 -6.98
C THR A 209 -20.83 10.05 -7.39
N GLN A 210 -21.70 9.81 -8.37
CA GLN A 210 -22.64 10.80 -8.93
C GLN A 210 -21.96 12.14 -9.27
N GLY A 211 -20.75 12.08 -9.82
CA GLY A 211 -19.98 13.26 -10.25
C GLY A 211 -19.36 14.10 -9.11
N ARG A 212 -19.37 13.64 -7.86
CA ARG A 212 -18.89 14.44 -6.72
C ARG A 212 -17.39 14.34 -6.48
N GLN A 213 -16.72 13.30 -6.97
CA GLN A 213 -15.28 13.05 -6.81
C GLN A 213 -14.71 12.25 -7.99
N VAL A 214 -13.41 12.41 -8.26
CA VAL A 214 -12.71 11.77 -9.39
C VAL A 214 -12.03 10.44 -8.99
N GLY A 215 -11.99 10.10 -7.69
CA GLY A 215 -11.37 8.88 -7.17
C GLY A 215 -9.84 8.95 -7.03
N TYR A 216 -9.26 10.15 -7.01
CA TYR A 216 -7.83 10.41 -6.82
C TYR A 216 -7.64 11.65 -5.95
N GLY A 217 -6.64 11.64 -5.06
CA GLY A 217 -6.14 12.86 -4.39
C GLY A 217 -7.00 13.41 -3.24
N ASN A 218 -7.78 12.55 -2.57
CA ASN A 218 -8.70 12.93 -1.48
C ASN A 218 -8.01 12.81 -0.11
N VAL A 219 -7.37 11.67 0.18
CA VAL A 219 -6.65 11.43 1.44
C VAL A 219 -5.15 11.34 1.19
N MET A 220 -4.74 10.72 0.08
CA MET A 220 -3.34 10.65 -0.36
C MET A 220 -3.24 10.98 -1.84
N CYS A 221 -2.05 11.37 -2.32
CA CYS A 221 -1.80 11.67 -3.73
C CYS A 221 -1.63 10.41 -4.58
N TYR A 222 -2.61 9.52 -4.46
CA TYR A 222 -2.72 8.22 -5.11
C TYR A 222 -4.20 7.85 -5.34
N LEU A 223 -4.44 6.65 -5.88
CA LEU A 223 -5.78 6.12 -6.16
C LEU A 223 -6.60 5.98 -4.87
N ASP A 224 -7.70 6.71 -4.76
CA ASP A 224 -8.66 6.63 -3.66
C ASP A 224 -9.89 5.86 -4.15
N LEU A 225 -9.89 4.54 -3.96
CA LEU A 225 -11.03 3.70 -4.33
C LEU A 225 -12.14 3.82 -3.27
N PRO A 226 -13.40 4.12 -3.64
CA PRO A 226 -14.51 4.21 -2.70
C PRO A 226 -14.89 2.87 -2.03
N LEU A 227 -14.25 1.77 -2.41
CA LEU A 227 -14.50 0.41 -1.90
C LEU A 227 -13.82 0.13 -0.53
N PHE A 228 -12.98 1.06 -0.04
CA PHE A 228 -12.26 0.95 1.24
C PHE A 228 -12.72 2.02 2.26
N ARG A 229 -13.99 2.42 2.21
CA ARG A 229 -14.63 3.22 3.27
C ARG A 229 -15.80 2.47 3.88
#